data_AF-A0A0G0JU91-F1
#
_entry.id   AF-A0A0G0JU91-F1
#
_cell.length_a   1.000
_cell.length_b   1.000
_cell.length_c   1.000
_cell.angle_alpha   90.00
_cell.angle_beta   90.00
_cell.angle_gamma   90.00
#
_symmetry.space_group_name_H-M   'P 1'
#
loop_
_entity.id
_entity.type
_entity.pdbx_description
1 polymer ?
#
loop_
_entity_poly.entity_id
_entity_poly.type
_entity_poly.pdbx_seq_one_letter_code
_entity_poly.pdbx_strand_id
1 'polypeptide(L)' 'MPAFAGVTSLGERGQIVIPKELRDHLKFKTGDKFLVLEHFGKLILVPDKVAHQLVKHLTKEFDKI' A
#
# COMPACT_ATOMS: atom_id res chain seq x y z
N MET A 1 10.46 -10.03 -5.27
CA MET A 1 11.19 -9.21 -4.27
C MET A 1 10.73 -7.77 -4.39
N PRO A 2 10.39 -7.07 -3.30
CA PRO A 2 10.12 -5.63 -3.37
C PRO A 2 11.40 -4.88 -3.76
N ALA A 3 11.28 -3.90 -4.66
CA ALA A 3 12.38 -3.02 -5.03
C ALA A 3 12.43 -1.82 -4.06
N PHE A 4 13.63 -1.33 -3.74
CA PHE A 4 13.77 -0.06 -3.03
C PHE A 4 13.18 1.06 -3.90
N ALA A 5 12.26 1.83 -3.35
CA ALA A 5 11.57 2.88 -4.08
C ALA A 5 11.79 4.29 -3.51
N GLY A 6 12.40 4.39 -2.32
CA GLY A 6 12.71 5.66 -1.68
C GLY A 6 12.59 5.60 -0.15
N VAL A 7 12.92 6.71 0.50
CA VAL A 7 12.74 6.93 1.94
C VAL A 7 11.78 8.10 2.13
N THR A 8 10.96 8.02 3.17
CA THR A 8 10.04 9.07 3.59
C THR A 8 9.94 9.06 5.10
N SER A 9 9.46 10.17 5.68
CA SER A 9 9.35 10.34 7.13
C SER A 9 7.90 10.40 7.54
N LEU A 10 7.63 9.98 8.78
CA LEU A 10 6.33 10.16 9.40
C LEU A 10 6.20 11.63 9.83
N GLY A 11 5.24 12.35 9.27
CA GLY A 11 4.94 13.73 9.67
C GLY A 11 4.21 13.80 11.02
N GLU A 12 4.06 15.02 11.56
CA GLU A 12 3.50 15.28 12.90
C GLU A 12 2.11 14.68 13.15
N ARG A 13 1.32 14.46 12.09
CA ARG A 13 -0.03 13.88 12.17
C ARG A 13 -0.07 12.38 11.90
N GLY A 14 1.08 11.70 11.91
CA GLY A 14 1.16 10.29 11.52
C GLY A 14 0.99 10.06 10.02
N GLN A 15 1.22 11.08 9.20
CA GLN A 15 1.08 11.01 7.74
C GLN A 15 2.40 10.63 7.08
N ILE A 16 2.35 9.72 6.10
CA ILE A 16 3.51 9.37 5.27
C ILE A 16 3.31 9.99 3.89
N VAL A 17 4.33 10.70 3.40
CA VAL A 17 4.31 11.28 2.06
C VAL A 17 4.88 10.29 1.05
N ILE A 18 4.16 10.03 -0.03
CA ILE A 18 4.69 9.25 -1.16
C ILE A 18 5.58 10.19 -2.00
N PRO A 19 6.88 9.87 -2.18
CA PRO A 19 7.78 10.64 -3.03
C PRO A 19 7.19 10.90 -4.42
N LYS A 20 7.51 12.07 -5.00
CA LYS A 20 6.94 12.49 -6.29
C LYS A 20 7.21 11.48 -7.41
N GLU A 21 8.46 11.02 -7.51
CA GLU A 21 8.90 10.04 -8.52
C GLU A 21 8.08 8.74 -8.46
N LEU A 22 7.79 8.27 -7.25
CA LEU A 22 6.93 7.12 -6.98
C LEU A 22 5.48 7.37 -7.40
N ARG A 23 4.94 8.55 -7.07
CA ARG A 23 3.57 8.92 -7.48
C ARG A 23 3.44 8.99 -9.00
N ASP A 24 4.42 9.57 -9.68
CA ASP A 24 4.43 9.72 -11.12
C ASP A 24 4.57 8.36 -11.83
N HIS A 25 5.49 7.50 -11.36
CA HIS A 25 5.68 6.15 -11.89
C HIS A 25 4.44 5.27 -11.69
N LEU A 26 3.86 5.28 -10.49
CA LEU A 26 2.67 4.50 -10.14
C LEU A 26 1.35 5.16 -10.60
N LYS A 27 1.43 6.36 -11.19
CA LYS A 27 0.29 7.16 -11.68
C LYS A 27 -0.78 7.44 -10.61
N PHE A 28 -0.35 7.61 -9.36
CA PHE A 28 -1.24 7.96 -8.26
C PHE A 28 -1.72 9.40 -8.38
N LYS A 29 -3.00 9.61 -8.11
CA LYS A 29 -3.66 10.91 -8.15
C LYS A 29 -4.26 11.26 -6.81
N THR A 30 -4.47 12.56 -6.58
CA THR A 30 -5.19 13.04 -5.41
C THR A 30 -6.57 12.38 -5.34
N GLY A 31 -6.90 11.83 -4.18
CA GLY A 31 -8.18 11.14 -3.94
C GLY A 31 -8.14 9.63 -4.22
N ASP A 32 -7.06 9.07 -4.76
CA ASP A 32 -6.89 7.62 -4.82
C ASP A 32 -6.92 7.03 -3.40
N LYS A 33 -7.65 5.92 -3.25
CA LYS A 33 -7.82 5.23 -1.97
C LYS A 33 -6.97 3.97 -1.94
N PHE A 34 -6.51 3.64 -0.74
CA PHE A 34 -5.67 2.47 -0.51
C PHE A 34 -6.24 1.67 0.66
N LEU A 35 -6.27 0.35 0.52
CA LEU A 35 -6.30 -0.53 1.67
C LEU A 35 -4.98 -0.42 2.41
N VAL A 36 -5.07 -0.32 3.73
CA VAL A 36 -3.93 -0.31 4.64
C VAL A 36 -3.91 -1.66 5.35
N LEU A 37 -2.88 -2.45 5.10
CA LEU A 37 -2.67 -3.75 5.72
C LEU A 37 -1.43 -3.71 6.59
N GLU A 38 -1.46 -4.42 7.71
CA GLU A 38 -0.28 -4.68 8.54
C GLU A 38 0.15 -6.13 8.35
N HIS A 39 1.44 -6.36 8.15
CA HIS A 39 2.01 -7.69 8.04
C HIS A 39 3.47 -7.71 8.51
N PHE A 40 3.76 -8.51 9.54
CA PHE A 40 5.09 -8.63 10.15
C PHE A 40 5.71 -7.28 10.55
N GLY A 41 4.90 -6.39 11.14
CA GLY A 41 5.33 -5.06 11.58
C GLY A 41 5.53 -4.06 10.44
N LYS A 42 5.05 -4.36 9.23
CA LYS A 42 5.17 -3.51 8.04
C LYS A 42 3.79 -3.09 7.57
N LEU A 43 3.68 -1.83 7.14
CA LEU A 43 2.48 -1.34 6.46
C LEU A 43 2.58 -1.62 4.96
N ILE A 44 1.53 -2.20 4.41
CA ILE A 44 1.36 -2.45 2.98
C ILE A 44 0.16 -1.64 2.50
N LEU A 45 0.39 -0.77 1.52
CA LEU A 45 -0.65 0.04 0.89
C LEU A 45 -1.03 -0.57 -0.45
N VAL A 46 -2.30 -0.92 -0.63
CA VAL A 46 -2.81 -1.54 -1.86
C VAL A 46 -3.90 -0.65 -2.45
N PRO A 47 -3.76 -0.18 -3.71
CA PRO A 47 -4.82 0.59 -4.35
C PRO A 47 -6.16 -0.14 -4.33
N ASP A 48 -7.24 0.54 -3.97
CA ASP A 48 -8.60 -0.02 -3.85
C ASP A 48 -9.11 -0.64 -5.17
N LYS A 49 -8.68 -0.10 -6.30
CA LYS A 49 -8.95 -0.63 -7.65
C LYS A 49 -8.40 -2.05 -7.84
N VAL A 50 -7.30 -2.40 -7.18
CA VAL A 50 -6.64 -3.72 -7.24
C VAL A 50 -7.08 -4.63 -6.10
N ALA A 51 -7.53 -4.03 -4.99
CA ALA A 51 -7.97 -4.72 -3.79
C ALA A 51 -9.03 -5.81 -4.03
N HIS A 52 -9.95 -5.61 -4.97
CA HIS A 52 -10.99 -6.59 -5.28
C HIS A 52 -10.42 -7.95 -5.73
N GLN A 53 -9.25 -7.96 -6.37
CA GLN A 53 -8.56 -9.19 -6.73
C GLN A 53 -7.74 -9.73 -5.56
N LEU A 54 -7.03 -8.85 -4.84
CA LEU A 54 -6.15 -9.27 -3.74
C LEU A 54 -6.93 -9.85 -2.54
N VAL A 55 -8.04 -9.22 -2.13
CA VAL A 55 -8.87 -9.69 -1.01
C VAL A 55 -9.42 -11.09 -1.28
N LYS A 56 -9.86 -11.37 -2.52
CA LYS A 56 -10.35 -12.71 -2.91
C LYS A 56 -9.28 -13.80 -2.81
N HIS A 57 -8.02 -13.45 -2.98
CA HIS A 57 -6.90 -14.38 -2.87
C HIS A 57 -6.41 -14.53 -1.42
N LEU A 58 -6.41 -13.44 -0.66
CA LEU A 58 -6.02 -13.46 0.76
C LEU A 58 -7.05 -14.21 1.62
N THR A 59 -8.35 -13.98 1.45
CA THR A 59 -9.37 -14.70 2.25
C THR A 59 -9.30 -16.21 2.06
N LYS A 60 -8.99 -16.70 0.85
CA LYS A 60 -8.83 -18.12 0.56
C LYS A 60 -7.65 -18.80 1.25
N GLU A 61 -6.64 -18.03 1.64
CA GLU A 61 -5.44 -18.56 2.31
C GLU A 61 -5.52 -18.40 3.83
N PHE A 62 -6.28 -17.42 4.35
CA PHE A 62 -6.60 -17.33 5.77
C PHE A 62 -7.64 -18.36 6.23
N ASP A 63 -8.56 -18.81 5.35
CA ASP A 63 -9.52 -19.90 5.66
C ASP A 63 -8.87 -21.29 5.80
N LYS A 64 -7.56 -21.42 5.52
CA LYS A 64 -6.80 -22.68 5.62
C LYS A 64 -5.94 -22.77 6.88
N ILE A 65 -6.01 -21.80 7.79
CA ILE A 65 -5.30 -21.79 9.08
C ILE A 65 -6.31 -21.90 10.22
#